data_AF-A0A0R3TY59-F1
#
_entry.id   AF-A0A0R3TY59-F1
#
_cell.length_a   1.000
_cell.length_b   1.000
_cell.length_c   1.000
_cell.angle_alpha   90.00
_cell.angle_beta   90.00
_cell.angle_gamma   90.00
#
_symmetry.space_group_name_H-M   'P 1'
#
loop_
_entity.id
_entity.type
_entity.pdbx_description
1 polymer ?
#
loop_
_entity_poly.entity_id
_entity_poly.type
_entity_poly.pdbx_seq_one_letter_code
_entity_poly.pdbx_strand_id
1 'polypeptide(L)'
;MYRKNQQTGFPALITIFSAPNYLDVYNNKAAILKYENNVMNIRQFNCSPHPYWLPNFMDVFTWSLPFVVTEMLVTNMNVRKDVIKGKIRAIGKMARVFTLLREENESVLELKGLAPNGMLPIGLLSEGRENLKQCELPFLPVEFLTIYFFID
;
A
#
# COMPACT_ATOMS: atom_id res chain seq x y z
N MET A 1 8.71 -19.04 -23.22
CA MET A 1 7.51 -19.25 -24.06
C MET A 1 7.02 -20.66 -23.83
N TYR A 2 5.72 -20.84 -23.60
CA TYR A 2 5.11 -22.15 -23.38
C TYR A 2 4.94 -22.94 -24.68
N ARG A 3 4.60 -24.22 -24.54
CA ARG A 3 4.34 -25.14 -25.65
C ARG A 3 3.19 -24.59 -26.52
N LYS A 4 3.36 -24.68 -27.83
CA LYS A 4 2.32 -24.36 -28.81
C LYS A 4 1.39 -25.56 -29.02
N ASN A 5 0.11 -25.29 -29.24
CA ASN A 5 -0.86 -26.31 -29.64
C ASN A 5 -0.52 -26.81 -31.06
N GLN A 6 -0.57 -28.13 -31.26
CA GLN A 6 -0.21 -28.77 -32.53
C GLN A 6 -1.22 -28.49 -33.65
N GLN A 7 -2.47 -28.15 -33.31
CA GLN A 7 -3.53 -27.90 -34.29
C GLN A 7 -3.59 -26.44 -34.76
N THR A 8 -3.46 -25.49 -33.83
CA THR A 8 -3.63 -24.05 -34.11
C THR A 8 -2.31 -23.29 -34.24
N GLY A 9 -1.18 -23.88 -33.81
CA GLY A 9 0.12 -23.21 -33.76
C GLY A 9 0.22 -22.10 -32.71
N PHE A 10 -0.86 -21.85 -31.96
CA PHE A 10 -0.96 -20.82 -30.94
C PHE A 10 -0.34 -21.31 -29.62
N PRO A 11 0.33 -20.46 -28.81
CA PRO A 11 0.80 -20.85 -27.47
C PRO A 11 -0.38 -21.31 -26.60
N ALA A 12 -0.25 -22.50 -26.00
CA ALA A 12 -1.31 -23.09 -25.16
C ALA A 12 -1.50 -22.37 -23.81
N LEU A 13 -0.46 -21.66 -23.36
CA LEU A 13 -0.48 -20.89 -22.12
C LEU A 13 0.28 -19.58 -22.33
N ILE A 14 -0.28 -18.49 -21.82
CA ILE A 14 0.39 -17.19 -21.75
C ILE A 14 0.33 -16.71 -20.29
N THR A 15 1.51 -16.43 -19.74
CA THR A 15 1.66 -15.77 -18.44
C THR A 15 2.06 -14.33 -18.67
N ILE A 16 1.29 -13.40 -18.12
CA ILE A 16 1.56 -11.97 -18.17
C ILE A 16 1.90 -11.51 -16.76
N PHE A 17 2.92 -10.68 -16.64
CA PHE A 17 3.34 -10.12 -15.38
C PHE A 17 3.44 -8.60 -15.51
N SER A 18 2.59 -7.89 -14.78
CA SER A 18 2.38 -6.44 -14.93
C SER A 18 3.09 -5.60 -13.85
N ALA A 19 3.90 -6.22 -12.98
CA ALA A 19 4.61 -5.53 -11.90
C ALA A 19 6.10 -5.39 -12.23
N PRO A 20 6.58 -4.21 -12.68
CA PRO A 20 7.99 -4.05 -13.02
C PRO A 20 8.83 -3.89 -11.75
N ASN A 21 10.05 -4.43 -11.74
CA ASN A 21 10.91 -4.47 -10.56
C ASN A 21 10.19 -4.96 -9.29
N TYR A 22 9.57 -6.13 -9.38
CA TYR A 22 8.77 -6.70 -8.30
C TYR A 22 9.55 -6.76 -6.98
N LEU A 23 8.90 -6.32 -5.90
CA LEU A 23 9.45 -6.21 -4.55
C LEU A 23 10.75 -5.39 -4.46
N ASP A 24 10.99 -4.48 -5.41
CA ASP A 24 12.18 -3.64 -5.52
C ASP A 24 13.52 -4.38 -5.66
N VAL A 25 13.48 -5.69 -5.90
CA VAL A 25 14.67 -6.57 -5.94
C VAL A 25 14.80 -7.30 -7.27
N TYR A 26 13.68 -7.68 -7.90
CA TYR A 26 13.70 -8.62 -9.03
C TYR A 26 14.25 -8.03 -10.32
N ASN A 27 14.24 -6.70 -10.47
CA ASN A 27 14.68 -6.00 -11.68
C ASN A 27 14.03 -6.54 -12.99
N ASN A 28 12.82 -7.08 -12.89
CA ASN A 28 12.09 -7.62 -14.03
C ASN A 28 11.37 -6.49 -14.80
N LYS A 29 11.17 -6.70 -16.10
CA LYS A 29 10.24 -5.89 -16.89
C LYS A 29 8.81 -6.33 -16.62
N ALA A 30 7.87 -5.41 -16.75
CA ALA A 30 6.45 -5.73 -16.82
C ALA A 30 5.96 -5.73 -18.27
N ALA A 31 4.84 -6.39 -18.49
CA ALA A 31 4.19 -6.43 -19.79
C ALA A 31 2.67 -6.35 -19.66
N ILE A 32 2.03 -5.76 -20.66
CA ILE A 32 0.59 -5.82 -20.89
C ILE A 32 0.33 -6.50 -22.24
N LEU A 33 -0.76 -7.24 -22.32
CA LEU A 33 -1.25 -7.83 -23.57
C LEU A 33 -2.39 -6.98 -24.11
N LYS A 34 -2.19 -6.44 -25.32
CA LYS A 34 -3.22 -5.73 -26.08
C LYS A 34 -3.73 -6.65 -27.18
N TYR A 35 -5.02 -6.97 -27.17
CA TYR A 35 -5.66 -7.76 -28.21
C TYR A 35 -6.63 -6.87 -28.98
N GLU A 36 -6.28 -6.54 -30.23
CA GLU A 36 -7.08 -5.67 -31.10
C GLU A 36 -7.05 -6.24 -32.53
N ASN A 37 -8.19 -6.24 -33.22
CA ASN A 37 -8.31 -6.69 -34.62
C ASN A 37 -7.71 -8.08 -34.90
N ASN A 38 -7.94 -9.05 -34.00
CA ASN A 38 -7.35 -10.40 -34.04
C ASN A 38 -5.81 -10.45 -33.98
N VAL A 39 -5.16 -9.34 -33.62
CA VAL A 39 -3.71 -9.26 -33.40
C VAL A 39 -3.44 -9.10 -31.92
N MET A 40 -2.62 -10.01 -31.38
CA MET A 40 -2.14 -9.95 -30.01
C MET A 40 -0.77 -9.26 -29.97
N ASN A 41 -0.66 -8.18 -29.22
CA ASN A 41 0.58 -7.41 -29.05
C ASN A 41 0.96 -7.31 -27.57
N ILE A 42 2.19 -7.71 -27.24
CA ILE A 42 2.73 -7.62 -25.88
C ILE A 42 3.56 -6.35 -25.79
N ARG A 43 3.13 -5.37 -24.97
CA ARG A 43 3.88 -4.14 -24.72
C ARG A 43 4.57 -4.23 -23.37
N GLN A 44 5.88 -4.01 -23.36
CA GLN A 44 6.68 -4.04 -22.14
C GLN A 44 6.91 -2.63 -21.60
N PHE A 45 7.06 -2.52 -20.29
CA PHE A 45 7.40 -1.27 -19.61
C PHE A 45 8.34 -1.53 -18.41
N ASN A 46 9.05 -0.48 -18.01
CA ASN A 46 10.01 -0.50 -16.90
C ASN A 46 9.39 0.08 -15.62
N CYS A 47 10.05 -0.11 -14.49
CA CYS A 47 9.64 0.51 -13.24
C CYS A 47 9.81 2.03 -13.30
N SER A 48 9.04 2.72 -12.48
CA SER A 48 9.17 4.16 -12.25
C SER A 48 9.54 4.40 -10.79
N PRO A 49 10.24 5.50 -10.47
CA PRO A 49 10.54 5.84 -9.07
C PRO A 49 9.24 6.00 -8.28
N HIS A 50 9.18 5.43 -7.07
CA HIS A 50 8.07 5.60 -6.15
C HIS A 50 8.57 6.02 -4.76
N PRO A 51 7.71 6.66 -3.95
CA PRO A 51 8.05 7.00 -2.56
C PRO A 51 8.42 5.75 -1.75
N TYR A 52 9.35 5.92 -0.82
CA TYR A 52 9.73 4.87 0.11
C TYR A 52 8.74 4.79 1.28
N TRP A 53 8.39 3.57 1.66
CA TRP A 53 7.57 3.28 2.83
C TRP A 53 8.30 2.33 3.75
N LEU A 54 8.16 2.53 5.06
CA LEU A 54 8.66 1.58 6.04
C LEU A 54 7.88 0.26 5.94
N PRO A 55 8.52 -0.89 6.25
CA PRO A 55 7.84 -2.17 6.28
C PRO A 55 6.58 -2.13 7.15
N ASN A 56 5.51 -2.77 6.67
CA ASN A 56 4.19 -2.79 7.32
C ASN A 56 3.61 -1.38 7.60
N PHE A 57 3.98 -0.39 6.79
CA PHE A 57 3.54 1.01 6.94
C PHE A 57 3.81 1.58 8.34
N MET A 58 4.86 1.10 9.00
CA MET A 58 5.21 1.53 10.33
C MET A 58 5.62 3.00 10.35
N ASP A 59 5.22 3.73 11.39
CA ASP A 59 5.68 5.09 11.58
C ASP A 59 7.16 5.13 12.05
N VAL A 60 7.83 6.26 11.79
CA VAL A 60 9.26 6.44 12.12
C VAL A 60 9.53 6.34 13.63
N PHE A 61 8.58 6.70 14.49
CA PHE A 61 8.74 6.60 15.94
C PHE A 61 8.71 5.14 16.37
N THR A 62 7.73 4.36 15.94
CA THR A 62 7.62 2.94 16.22
C THR A 62 8.84 2.18 15.70
N TRP A 63 9.37 2.57 14.53
CA TRP A 63 10.60 1.99 13.98
C TRP A 63 11.86 2.34 14.79
N SER A 64 12.01 3.60 15.22
CA SER A 64 13.25 4.10 15.84
C SER A 64 13.30 3.96 17.37
N LEU A 65 12.15 3.96 18.05
CA LEU A 65 12.07 3.94 19.51
C LEU A 65 12.80 2.75 20.15
N PRO A 66 12.72 1.51 19.64
CA PRO A 66 13.49 0.40 20.17
C PRO A 66 14.99 0.72 20.22
N PHE A 67 15.55 1.24 19.13
CA PHE A 67 16.97 1.58 19.02
C PHE A 67 17.37 2.73 19.96
N VAL A 68 16.56 3.79 20.03
CA VAL A 68 16.84 4.93 20.92
C VAL A 68 16.79 4.50 22.38
N VAL A 69 15.81 3.69 22.75
CA VAL A 69 15.62 3.24 24.13
C VAL A 69 16.70 2.23 24.53
N THR A 70 17.10 1.30 23.66
CA THR A 70 18.18 0.36 23.98
C THR A 70 19.51 1.07 24.14
N GLU A 71 19.87 1.97 23.23
CA GLU A 71 21.12 2.74 23.30
C GLU A 71 21.15 3.63 24.55
N MET A 72 20.05 4.34 24.85
CA MET A 72 19.98 5.19 26.05
C MET A 72 19.94 4.40 27.35
N LEU A 73 19.25 3.26 27.40
CA LEU A 73 19.20 2.44 28.61
C LEU A 73 20.52 1.74 28.87
N VAL A 74 21.20 1.21 27.84
CA VAL A 74 22.54 0.60 27.99
C VAL A 74 23.57 1.62 28.49
N THR A 75 23.48 2.88 28.03
CA THR A 75 24.45 3.93 28.40
C THR A 75 24.14 4.65 29.72
N ASN A 76 22.88 4.78 30.16
CA ASN A 76 22.48 5.65 31.27
C ASN A 76 21.78 4.94 32.44
N MET A 77 22.11 3.68 32.73
CA MET A 77 21.37 2.85 33.69
C MET A 77 21.14 3.44 35.11
N ASN A 78 21.76 4.52 35.57
CA ASN A 78 21.63 4.90 36.99
C ASN A 78 21.09 6.30 37.34
N VAL A 79 20.90 7.26 36.43
CA VAL A 79 20.68 8.66 36.89
C VAL A 79 19.25 9.20 36.72
N ARG A 80 18.46 8.85 35.69
CA ARG A 80 17.09 9.45 35.49
C ARG A 80 16.07 8.55 34.77
N LYS A 81 16.04 7.26 35.09
CA LYS A 81 15.17 6.26 34.42
C LYS A 81 13.68 6.65 34.38
N ASP A 82 13.13 7.21 35.46
CA ASP A 82 11.69 7.47 35.54
C ASP A 82 11.25 8.70 34.73
N VAL A 83 12.10 9.74 34.67
CA VAL A 83 11.86 10.92 33.83
C VAL A 83 11.89 10.54 32.35
N ILE A 84 12.86 9.70 31.95
CA ILE A 84 12.99 9.25 30.56
C ILE A 84 11.80 8.37 30.15
N LYS A 85 11.38 7.43 31.02
CA LYS A 85 10.17 6.60 30.80
C LYS A 85 8.91 7.45 30.65
N GLY A 86 8.75 8.50 31.48
CA GLY A 86 7.63 9.43 31.39
C GLY A 86 7.55 10.13 30.03
N LYS A 87 8.70 10.61 29.53
CA LYS A 87 8.79 11.27 28.22
C LYS A 87 8.51 10.32 27.06
N ILE A 88 9.04 9.09 27.10
CA ILE A 88 8.76 8.06 26.07
C ILE A 88 7.26 7.74 26.04
N ARG A 89 6.62 7.59 27.21
CA ARG A 89 5.17 7.34 27.28
C ARG A 89 4.35 8.50 26.73
N ALA A 90 4.78 9.74 26.95
CA ALA A 90 4.12 10.92 26.39
C ALA A 90 4.26 10.96 24.85
N ILE A 91 5.47 10.70 24.32
CA ILE A 91 5.72 10.64 22.87
C ILE A 91 4.89 9.53 22.23
N GLY A 92 4.84 8.33 22.82
CA GLY A 92 4.03 7.22 22.31
C GLY A 92 2.52 7.52 22.30
N LYS A 93 2.02 8.28 23.29
CA LYS A 93 0.64 8.75 23.28
C LYS A 93 0.39 9.73 22.13
N MET A 94 1.29 10.69 21.92
CA MET A 94 1.16 11.66 20.82
C MET A 94 1.28 11.00 19.45
N ALA A 95 2.20 10.03 19.27
CA ALA A 95 2.33 9.28 18.04
C ALA A 95 1.01 8.60 17.65
N ARG A 96 0.33 7.93 18.60
CA ARG A 96 -1.00 7.34 18.36
C ARG A 96 -2.05 8.36 17.97
N VAL A 97 -2.07 9.53 18.62
CA VAL A 97 -3.00 10.61 18.27
C VAL A 97 -2.73 11.11 16.85
N PHE A 98 -1.47 11.27 16.45
CA PHE A 98 -1.12 11.68 15.09
C PHE A 98 -1.51 10.65 14.03
N THR A 99 -1.31 9.35 14.28
CA THR A 99 -1.76 8.30 13.37
C THR A 99 -3.27 8.33 13.20
N LEU A 100 -4.02 8.42 14.31
CA LEU A 100 -5.49 8.51 14.24
C LEU A 100 -5.96 9.76 13.49
N LEU A 101 -5.36 10.92 13.73
CA LEU A 101 -5.72 12.15 13.00
C LEU A 101 -5.42 12.03 11.50
N ARG A 102 -4.38 11.30 11.13
CA ARG A 102 -4.06 11.03 9.73
C ARG A 102 -5.07 10.08 9.10
N GLU A 103 -5.37 8.97 9.76
CA GLU A 103 -6.38 8.00 9.31
C GLU A 103 -7.74 8.68 9.10
N GLU A 104 -8.23 9.44 10.10
CA GLU A 104 -9.52 10.13 9.99
C GLU A 104 -9.51 11.19 8.87
N ASN A 105 -8.38 11.87 8.65
CA ASN A 105 -8.28 12.86 7.57
C ASN A 105 -8.26 12.18 6.18
N GLU A 106 -7.60 11.03 6.05
CA GLU A 106 -7.59 10.23 4.81
C GLU A 106 -9.01 9.71 4.50
N SER A 107 -9.74 9.16 5.47
CA SER A 107 -11.15 8.75 5.28
C SER A 107 -12.06 9.92 4.89
N VAL A 108 -11.86 11.10 5.48
CA VAL A 108 -12.60 12.32 5.13
C VAL A 108 -12.27 12.79 3.70
N LEU A 109 -11.01 12.66 3.28
CA LEU A 109 -10.58 13.03 1.93
C LEU A 109 -11.19 12.10 0.87
N GLU A 110 -11.23 10.80 1.13
CA GLU A 110 -11.84 9.81 0.24
C GLU A 110 -13.33 10.08 0.06
N LEU A 111 -14.05 10.33 1.15
CA LEU A 111 -15.47 10.69 1.12
C LEU A 111 -15.74 11.99 0.35
N LYS A 112 -14.84 12.98 0.42
CA LYS A 112 -14.93 14.18 -0.42
C LYS A 112 -14.73 13.87 -1.89
N GLY A 113 -13.83 12.93 -2.23
CA GLY A 113 -13.59 12.50 -3.60
C GLY A 113 -14.78 11.81 -4.26
N LEU A 114 -15.62 11.15 -3.46
CA LEU A 114 -16.86 10.50 -3.90
C LEU A 114 -18.05 11.48 -4.02
N ALA A 115 -17.96 12.68 -3.44
CA ALA A 115 -19.03 13.68 -3.49
C ALA A 115 -18.96 14.48 -4.81
N PRO A 116 -20.07 14.57 -5.59
CA PRO A 116 -20.09 15.25 -6.89
C PRO A 116 -19.83 16.77 -6.83
N ASN A 117 -19.79 17.37 -5.64
CA ASN A 117 -19.51 18.79 -5.38
C ASN A 117 -18.25 19.02 -4.51
N GLY A 118 -17.49 17.97 -4.18
CA GLY A 118 -16.28 18.06 -3.34
C GLY A 118 -16.53 18.49 -1.88
N MET A 119 -17.79 18.60 -1.45
CA MET A 119 -18.17 18.94 -0.09
C MET A 119 -18.93 17.78 0.56
N LEU A 120 -18.53 17.39 1.77
CA LEU A 120 -19.29 16.43 2.56
C LEU A 120 -20.65 17.04 2.94
N PRO A 121 -21.76 16.28 2.89
CA PRO A 121 -23.04 16.73 3.39
C PRO A 121 -22.94 17.13 4.87
N ILE A 122 -23.51 18.29 5.21
CA ILE A 122 -23.60 18.78 6.59
C ILE A 122 -24.32 17.71 7.42
N GLY A 123 -23.68 17.25 8.50
CA GLY A 123 -24.24 16.24 9.39
C GLY A 123 -23.48 14.91 9.42
N LEU A 124 -22.74 14.57 8.35
CA LEU A 124 -22.07 13.27 8.24
C LEU A 124 -20.94 13.09 9.27
N LEU A 125 -20.21 14.17 9.59
CA LEU A 125 -19.14 14.16 10.61
C LEU A 125 -19.69 14.20 12.04
N SER A 126 -20.93 14.65 12.24
CA SER A 126 -21.58 14.68 13.56
C SER A 126 -22.19 13.34 13.97
N GLU A 127 -22.39 12.41 13.03
CA GLU A 127 -22.93 11.08 13.30
C GLU A 127 -21.87 10.03 13.69
N GLY A 128 -20.59 10.39 13.64
CA GLY A 128 -19.49 9.56 14.17
C GLY A 128 -18.90 8.55 13.19
N ARG A 129 -17.93 7.77 13.70
CA ARG A 129 -16.99 6.94 12.94
C ARG A 129 -17.63 5.74 12.23
N GLU A 130 -18.73 5.21 12.77
CA GLU A 130 -19.38 3.98 12.30
C GLU A 130 -19.98 4.15 10.89
N ASN A 131 -20.57 5.32 10.61
CA ASN A 131 -21.22 5.60 9.32
C ASN A 131 -20.23 5.91 8.18
N LEU A 132 -19.02 6.39 8.50
CA LEU A 132 -17.97 6.70 7.50
C LEU A 132 -17.42 5.41 6.84
N LYS A 133 -17.29 4.33 7.62
CA LYS A 133 -16.81 3.02 7.14
C LYS A 133 -17.80 2.31 6.22
N GLN A 134 -19.09 2.60 6.36
CA GLN A 134 -20.15 1.98 5.56
C GLN A 134 -20.22 2.54 4.13
N CYS A 135 -19.57 3.69 3.87
CA CYS A 135 -19.46 4.32 2.55
C CYS A 135 -18.21 3.87 1.77
N GLU A 136 -17.30 3.10 2.38
CA GLU A 136 -16.19 2.45 1.68
C GLU A 136 -16.75 1.26 0.87
N LEU A 137 -17.22 1.53 -0.35
CA LEU A 137 -17.33 0.46 -1.36
C LEU A 137 -15.92 -0.09 -1.62
N PRO A 138 -15.77 -1.41 -1.84
CA PRO A 138 -14.47 -2.04 -1.93
C PRO A 138 -13.75 -1.51 -3.16
N PHE A 139 -12.82 -0.58 -2.96
CA PHE A 139 -11.71 -0.45 -3.87
C PHE A 139 -11.01 -1.80 -3.82
N LEU A 140 -11.24 -2.61 -4.86
CA LEU A 140 -10.54 -3.87 -5.03
C LEU A 140 -9.06 -3.54 -4.83
N PRO A 141 -8.37 -4.25 -3.90
CA PRO A 141 -6.94 -4.11 -3.78
C PRO A 141 -6.37 -4.32 -5.18
N VAL A 142 -5.36 -3.54 -5.53
CA VAL A 142 -4.62 -3.74 -6.77
C VAL A 142 -3.91 -5.09 -6.61
N GLU A 143 -4.66 -6.17 -6.80
CA GLU A 143 -4.13 -7.51 -6.88
C GLU A 143 -3.16 -7.43 -8.06
N PHE A 144 -1.90 -7.75 -7.80
CA PHE A 144 -0.93 -8.01 -8.84
C PHE A 144 -1.46 -9.18 -9.65
N LEU A 145 -2.22 -8.85 -10.69
CA LEU A 145 -2.99 -9.80 -11.45
C LEU A 145 -2.02 -10.58 -12.34
N THR A 146 -1.43 -11.64 -11.77
CA THR A 146 -0.81 -12.69 -12.56
C THR A 146 -1.97 -13.48 -13.17
N ILE A 147 -2.49 -12.99 -14.30
CA ILE A 147 -3.54 -13.73 -15.02
C ILE A 147 -2.85 -14.90 -15.73
N TYR A 148 -3.23 -16.12 -15.37
CA TYR A 148 -2.97 -17.30 -16.18
C TYR A 148 -4.10 -17.42 -17.20
N PHE A 149 -3.82 -17.09 -18.47
CA PHE A 149 -4.76 -17.38 -19.55
C PHE A 149 -4.49 -18.78 -20.07
N PHE A 150 -5.38 -19.73 -19.73
CA PHE A 150 -5.45 -21.03 -20.39
C PHE A 150 -6.26 -20.86 -21.68
N ILE A 151 -5.68 -21.25 -22.81
CA ILE A 151 -6.32 -21.15 -24.14
C ILE A 151 -6.38 -22.57 -24.69
N ASP A 152 -7.50 -23.24 -24.44
CA ASP A 152 -7.85 -24.54 -25.06
C ASP A 152 -8.48 -24.32 -26.45
#